data_AF-A0A5E6Y6A2-F1
#
_entry.id   AF-A0A5E6Y6A2-F1
#
_cell.length_a   1.000
_cell.length_b   1.000
_cell.length_c   1.000
_cell.angle_alpha   90.00
_cell.angle_beta   90.00
_cell.angle_gamma   90.00
#
_symmetry.space_group_name_H-M   'P 1'
#
loop_
_entity.id
_entity.type
_entity.pdbx_description
1 polymer ?
#
loop_
_entity_poly.entity_id
_entity_poly.type
_entity_poly.pdbx_seq_one_letter_code
_entity_poly.pdbx_strand_id
1 'polypeptide(L)'
;MARKKSYKVDFGGGRVLALPYRLLISDAFDNLSPKAVVVLIKLARNYNGKNNGDLACTVAMLSSGRSMDDKTLRSALEELIAAGLIVKTREHGPFAQDGKHQPALYAITWAAIDDCPGKNLELRPGPPRFKFV
;
A
#
# COMPACT_ATOMS: atom_id res chain seq x y z
N MET A 1 1.52 -23.04 30.03
CA MET A 1 2.02 -21.68 29.72
C MET A 1 2.50 -21.64 28.28
N ALA A 2 2.06 -20.67 27.47
CA ALA A 2 2.53 -20.55 26.08
C ALA A 2 4.00 -20.10 26.05
N ARG A 3 4.86 -20.84 25.34
CA ARG A 3 6.28 -20.51 25.19
C ARG A 3 6.40 -19.16 24.48
N LYS A 4 7.03 -18.17 25.13
CA LYS A 4 7.32 -16.88 24.51
C LYS A 4 8.32 -17.11 23.36
N LYS A 5 7.88 -16.93 22.11
CA LYS A 5 8.76 -17.00 20.94
C LYS A 5 9.74 -15.83 21.03
N SER A 6 11.02 -16.13 21.18
CA SER A 6 12.10 -15.16 21.01
C SER A 6 12.47 -15.14 19.53
N TYR A 7 12.25 -14.01 18.87
CA TYR A 7 12.74 -13.79 17.52
C TYR A 7 14.19 -13.28 17.62
N LYS A 8 15.06 -13.74 16.71
CA LYS A 8 16.42 -13.21 16.58
C LYS A 8 16.45 -11.78 16.06
N VAL A 9 15.38 -11.37 15.37
CA VAL A 9 15.22 -10.03 14.79
C VAL A 9 14.62 -9.10 15.84
N ASP A 10 15.25 -7.94 16.02
CA ASP A 10 14.65 -6.83 16.74
C ASP A 10 13.71 -6.07 15.80
N PHE A 11 12.43 -6.02 16.17
CA PHE A 11 11.39 -5.34 15.41
C PHE A 11 11.11 -3.91 15.91
N GLY A 12 11.87 -3.41 16.89
CA GLY A 12 11.76 -2.03 17.36
C GLY A 12 10.44 -1.68 18.04
N GLY A 13 9.71 -2.67 18.55
CA GLY A 13 8.48 -2.45 19.35
C GLY A 13 7.26 -1.92 18.58
N GLY A 14 7.26 -2.01 17.24
CA GLY A 14 6.21 -1.43 16.40
C GLY A 14 5.52 -2.41 15.45
N ARG A 15 4.72 -1.85 14.53
CA ARG A 15 4.15 -2.61 13.41
C ARG A 15 5.25 -3.02 12.44
N VAL A 16 5.15 -4.25 11.94
CA VAL A 16 6.05 -4.76 10.90
C VAL A 16 5.29 -4.75 9.57
N LEU A 17 5.90 -4.17 8.54
CA LEU A 17 5.39 -4.32 7.18
C LEU A 17 5.66 -5.76 6.72
N ALA A 18 4.60 -6.55 6.63
CA ALA A 18 4.69 -7.92 6.13
C ALA A 18 4.84 -7.92 4.60
N LEU A 19 6.03 -8.29 4.13
CA LEU A 19 6.29 -8.62 2.73
C LEU A 19 6.52 -10.14 2.64
N PRO A 20 5.55 -10.92 2.13
CA PRO A 20 5.71 -12.36 1.98
C PRO A 20 6.92 -12.68 1.10
N TYR A 21 7.76 -13.63 1.52
CA TYR A 21 8.94 -13.99 0.73
C TYR A 21 8.59 -14.40 -0.70
N ARG A 22 7.49 -15.17 -0.90
CA ARG A 22 7.01 -15.53 -2.24
C ARG A 22 6.58 -14.36 -3.10
N LEU A 23 6.21 -13.22 -2.50
CA LEU A 23 5.96 -11.99 -3.26
C LEU A 23 7.30 -11.36 -3.69
N LEU A 24 8.29 -11.35 -2.79
CA LEU A 24 9.61 -10.76 -3.05
C LEU A 24 10.43 -11.49 -4.11
N ILE A 25 10.13 -12.76 -4.40
CA ILE A 25 10.77 -13.55 -5.46
C ILE A 25 9.86 -13.77 -6.68
N SER A 26 8.78 -13.01 -6.78
CA SER A 26 7.86 -13.10 -7.92
C SER A 26 8.28 -12.16 -9.04
N ASP A 27 8.01 -12.52 -10.28
CA ASP A 27 8.24 -11.67 -11.45
C ASP A 27 7.56 -10.29 -11.31
N ALA A 28 6.43 -10.24 -10.60
CA ALA A 28 5.71 -9.00 -10.33
C ALA A 28 6.55 -8.01 -9.51
N PHE A 29 7.39 -8.51 -8.60
CA PHE A 29 8.28 -7.68 -7.78
C PHE A 29 9.63 -7.46 -8.46
N ASP A 30 10.23 -8.50 -9.04
CA ASP A 30 11.58 -8.42 -9.63
C ASP A 30 11.66 -7.50 -10.85
N ASN A 31 10.56 -7.34 -11.59
CA ASN A 31 10.49 -6.43 -12.74
C ASN A 31 10.18 -4.97 -12.37
N LEU A 32 10.03 -4.64 -11.09
CA LEU A 32 9.76 -3.27 -10.67
C LEU A 32 10.96 -2.36 -10.86
N SER A 33 10.68 -1.15 -11.31
CA SER A 33 11.62 -0.05 -11.29
C SER A 33 11.94 0.37 -9.85
N PRO A 34 13.13 0.95 -9.59
CA PRO A 34 13.51 1.38 -8.24
C PRO A 34 12.52 2.37 -7.60
N LYS A 35 11.90 3.24 -8.39
CA LYS A 35 10.87 4.18 -7.93
C LYS A 35 9.60 3.45 -7.47
N ALA A 36 9.19 2.39 -8.19
CA ALA A 36 8.01 1.60 -7.85
C ALA A 36 8.23 0.83 -6.55
N VAL A 37 9.41 0.23 -6.35
CA VAL A 37 9.78 -0.40 -5.08
C VAL A 37 9.70 0.60 -3.91
N VAL A 38 10.26 1.80 -4.07
CA VAL A 38 10.18 2.85 -3.03
C VAL A 38 8.73 3.25 -2.74
N VAL A 39 7.92 3.49 -3.77
CA VAL A 39 6.50 3.87 -3.62
C VAL A 39 5.71 2.75 -2.96
N LEU A 40 5.95 1.48 -3.31
CA LEU A 40 5.29 0.33 -2.70
C LEU A 40 5.53 0.30 -1.20
N ILE A 41 6.79 0.42 -0.76
CA ILE A 41 7.14 0.43 0.67
C ILE A 41 6.51 1.64 1.38
N LYS A 42 6.58 2.83 0.77
CA LYS A 42 6.04 4.06 1.37
C LYS A 42 4.51 4.08 1.46
N LEU A 43 3.82 3.43 0.54
CA LEU A 43 2.38 3.21 0.60
C LEU A 43 2.04 2.13 1.64
N ALA A 44 2.68 0.96 1.53
CA ALA A 44 2.36 -0.21 2.33
C ALA A 44 2.69 -0.03 3.82
N ARG A 45 3.66 0.82 4.19
CA ARG A 45 3.93 1.14 5.61
C ARG A 45 2.73 1.78 6.34
N ASN A 46 1.78 2.36 5.59
CA ASN A 46 0.58 2.96 6.15
C ASN A 46 -0.47 1.90 6.53
N TYR A 47 -0.30 0.64 6.07
CA TYR A 47 -1.17 -0.46 6.45
C TYR A 47 -1.05 -0.77 7.95
N ASN A 48 -2.19 -0.97 8.61
CA ASN A 48 -2.27 -1.18 10.06
C ASN A 48 -3.02 -2.47 10.45
N GLY A 49 -3.39 -3.30 9.47
CA GLY A 49 -4.14 -4.54 9.68
C GLY A 49 -5.65 -4.42 9.53
N LYS A 50 -6.20 -3.19 9.40
CA LYS A 50 -7.64 -2.93 9.34
C LYS A 50 -8.01 -1.72 8.45
N ASN A 51 -7.10 -1.30 7.57
CA ASN A 51 -7.28 -0.16 6.68
C ASN A 51 -6.82 -0.44 5.23
N ASN A 52 -6.69 -1.71 4.83
CA ASN A 52 -6.30 -2.04 3.47
C ASN A 52 -7.43 -1.66 2.51
N GLY A 53 -7.21 -0.62 1.71
CA GLY A 53 -8.24 0.06 0.92
C GLY A 53 -8.39 1.53 1.26
N ASP A 54 -7.82 1.98 2.38
CA ASP A 54 -7.64 3.38 2.77
C ASP A 54 -6.15 3.75 2.83
N LEU A 55 -5.36 3.25 1.87
CA LEU A 55 -3.95 3.63 1.73
C LEU A 55 -3.82 4.75 0.70
N ALA A 56 -3.14 5.83 1.07
CA ALA A 56 -2.82 6.93 0.17
C ALA A 56 -1.31 7.14 0.10
N CYS A 57 -0.85 7.62 -1.06
CA CYS A 57 0.51 8.09 -1.27
C CYS A 57 0.43 9.34 -2.15
N THR A 58 0.75 10.50 -1.59
CA THR A 58 0.73 11.79 -2.31
C THR A 58 2.10 12.46 -2.20
N VAL A 59 2.40 13.39 -3.12
CA VAL A 59 3.65 14.17 -3.07
C VAL A 59 3.83 14.85 -1.71
N ALA A 60 2.75 15.38 -1.13
CA ALA A 60 2.77 15.98 0.21
C ALA A 60 3.09 14.98 1.33
N MET A 61 2.67 13.72 1.23
CA MET A 61 3.04 12.67 2.19
C MET A 61 4.51 12.23 2.04
N LEU A 62 5.10 12.46 0.86
CA LEU A 62 6.48 12.10 0.55
C LEU A 62 7.50 13.20 0.88
N SER A 63 7.05 14.45 1.07
CA SER A 63 7.89 15.64 1.23
C SER A 63 8.74 15.64 2.51
N SER A 64 8.38 14.85 3.53
CA SER A 64 9.19 14.70 4.74
C SER A 64 10.49 13.92 4.54
N GLY A 65 10.65 13.24 3.40
CA GLY A 65 11.89 12.56 3.02
C GLY A 65 12.43 13.09 1.70
N ARG A 66 13.06 12.21 0.90
CA ARG A 66 13.43 12.56 -0.47
C ARG A 66 12.16 12.85 -1.28
N SER A 67 12.05 14.10 -1.73
CA SER A 67 10.97 14.57 -2.59
C SER A 67 10.90 13.76 -3.89
N MET A 68 9.67 13.51 -4.33
CA MET A 68 9.35 12.87 -5.60
C MET A 68 8.32 13.76 -6.28
N ASP A 69 8.54 14.07 -7.56
CA ASP A 69 7.58 14.84 -8.33
C ASP A 69 6.32 14.02 -8.65
N ASP A 70 5.24 14.72 -8.99
CA ASP A 70 3.93 14.11 -9.25
C ASP A 70 3.96 13.10 -10.40
N LYS A 71 4.68 13.41 -11.49
CA LYS A 71 4.79 12.54 -12.66
C LYS A 71 5.50 11.22 -12.31
N THR A 72 6.58 11.30 -11.54
CA THR A 72 7.31 10.12 -11.08
C THR A 72 6.46 9.27 -10.14
N LEU A 73 5.76 9.89 -9.19
CA LEU A 73 4.87 9.17 -8.27
C LEU A 73 3.73 8.47 -9.03
N ARG A 74 3.08 9.18 -9.95
CA ARG A 74 2.00 8.64 -10.77
C ARG A 74 2.47 7.45 -11.61
N SER A 75 3.60 7.59 -12.30
CA SER A 75 4.18 6.50 -13.09
C SER A 75 4.52 5.28 -12.24
N ALA A 76 5.03 5.48 -11.02
CA ALA A 76 5.30 4.38 -10.10
C ALA A 76 4.01 3.69 -9.61
N LEU A 77 2.95 4.45 -9.32
CA LEU A 77 1.65 3.87 -8.93
C LEU A 77 1.02 3.09 -10.08
N GLU A 78 1.06 3.61 -11.31
CA GLU A 78 0.57 2.92 -12.52
C GLU A 78 1.32 1.60 -12.75
N GLU A 79 2.63 1.60 -12.58
CA GLU A 79 3.47 0.40 -12.68
C GLU A 79 3.09 -0.65 -11.61
N LEU A 80 2.88 -0.24 -10.36
CA LEU A 80 2.48 -1.15 -9.28
C LEU A 80 1.08 -1.76 -9.50
N ILE A 81 0.16 -0.99 -10.10
CA ILE A 81 -1.16 -1.48 -10.51
C ILE A 81 -1.02 -2.50 -11.64
N ALA A 82 -0.19 -2.21 -12.65
CA ALA A 82 0.07 -3.11 -13.78
C ALA A 82 0.72 -4.42 -13.31
N ALA A 83 1.63 -4.36 -12.34
CA ALA A 83 2.24 -5.53 -11.71
C ALA A 83 1.27 -6.31 -10.77
N GLY A 84 0.08 -5.77 -10.50
CA GLY A 84 -0.90 -6.40 -9.61
C GLY A 84 -0.49 -6.41 -8.13
N LEU A 85 0.48 -5.59 -7.72
CA LEU A 85 0.95 -5.50 -6.33
C LEU A 85 0.11 -4.54 -5.49
N ILE A 86 -0.55 -3.58 -6.14
CA ILE A 86 -1.58 -2.73 -5.54
C ILE A 86 -2.82 -2.70 -6.42
N VAL A 87 -3.94 -2.33 -5.85
CA VAL A 87 -5.18 -2.02 -6.57
C VAL A 87 -5.70 -0.67 -6.12
N LYS A 88 -6.24 0.12 -7.04
CA LYS A 88 -6.94 1.35 -6.70
C LYS A 88 -8.33 1.00 -6.15
N THR A 89 -8.64 1.49 -4.95
CA THR A 89 -9.91 1.22 -4.24
C THR A 89 -10.89 2.39 -4.31
N ARG A 90 -10.39 3.59 -4.63
CA ARG A 90 -11.19 4.78 -4.90
C ARG A 90 -10.42 5.73 -5.80
N GLU A 91 -11.11 6.31 -6.78
CA GLU A 91 -10.54 7.36 -7.60
C GLU A 91 -10.31 8.66 -6.81
N HIS A 92 -9.59 9.59 -7.44
CA HIS A 92 -9.54 10.96 -6.95
C HIS A 92 -10.97 11.53 -6.91
N GLY A 93 -11.38 12.00 -5.73
CA GLY A 93 -12.71 12.55 -5.51
C GLY A 93 -12.73 14.08 -5.50
N PRO A 94 -13.93 14.68 -5.59
CA PRO A 94 -14.11 16.11 -5.40
C PRO A 94 -13.65 16.55 -4.00
N PHE A 95 -13.60 17.86 -3.77
CA PHE A 95 -13.29 18.41 -2.46
C PHE A 95 -14.14 17.75 -1.37
N ALA A 96 -13.48 17.27 -0.32
CA ALA A 96 -14.12 16.85 0.91
C ALA A 96 -14.78 18.05 1.60
N GLN A 97 -15.66 17.77 2.56
CA GLN A 97 -16.39 18.79 3.32
C GLN A 97 -15.46 19.78 4.04
N ASP A 98 -14.22 19.39 4.32
CA ASP A 98 -13.19 20.24 4.92
C ASP A 98 -12.39 21.07 3.90
N GLY A 99 -12.82 21.10 2.63
CA GLY A 99 -12.20 21.87 1.57
C GLY A 99 -10.89 21.28 1.04
N LYS A 100 -10.56 20.01 1.36
CA LYS A 100 -9.35 19.34 0.83
C LYS A 100 -9.68 18.40 -0.31
N HIS A 101 -8.78 18.30 -1.29
CA HIS A 101 -8.89 17.29 -2.34
C HIS A 101 -8.83 15.89 -1.73
N GLN A 102 -9.72 15.01 -2.19
CA GLN A 102 -9.68 13.61 -1.80
C GLN A 102 -8.64 12.88 -2.67
N PRO A 103 -7.58 12.32 -2.08
CA PRO A 103 -6.63 11.53 -2.84
C PRO A 103 -7.28 10.21 -3.28
N ALA A 104 -6.75 9.65 -4.37
CA ALA A 104 -7.00 8.26 -4.72
C ALA A 104 -6.57 7.34 -3.57
N LEU A 105 -7.33 6.28 -3.34
CA LEU A 105 -7.04 5.27 -2.33
C LEU A 105 -6.62 3.97 -3.00
N TYR A 106 -5.80 3.21 -2.28
CA TYR A 106 -5.21 1.97 -2.75
C TYR A 106 -5.29 0.89 -1.67
N ALA A 107 -5.11 -0.35 -2.11
CA ALA A 107 -4.90 -1.52 -1.27
C ALA A 107 -3.69 -2.31 -1.78
N ILE A 108 -2.93 -2.89 -0.86
CA ILE A 108 -1.95 -3.94 -1.18
C ILE A 108 -2.68 -5.24 -1.50
N THR A 109 -2.21 -6.00 -2.48
CA THR A 109 -2.96 -7.16 -2.98
C THR A 109 -2.70 -8.46 -2.21
N TRP A 110 -1.66 -8.54 -1.38
CA TRP A 110 -1.37 -9.72 -0.56
C TRP A 110 -2.07 -9.72 0.82
N ALA A 111 -2.92 -8.73 1.08
CA ALA A 111 -3.80 -8.68 2.25
C ALA A 111 -5.26 -8.54 1.80
N ALA A 112 -6.20 -8.94 2.66
CA ALA A 112 -7.63 -8.74 2.41
C ALA A 112 -7.94 -7.24 2.33
N ILE A 113 -8.88 -6.84 1.48
CA ILE A 113 -9.39 -5.46 1.45
C ILE A 113 -10.43 -5.33 2.55
N ASP A 114 -10.28 -4.29 3.36
CA ASP A 114 -11.15 -3.95 4.49
C ASP A 114 -12.32 -3.05 4.04
N ASP A 115 -13.37 -2.96 4.86
CA ASP A 115 -14.56 -2.15 4.61
C ASP A 115 -14.32 -0.63 4.64
N CYS A 116 -13.29 -0.19 5.38
CA CYS A 116 -12.92 1.22 5.52
C CYS A 116 -14.12 2.20 5.58
N PRO A 117 -14.94 2.15 6.66
CA PRO A 117 -16.15 2.96 6.77
C PRO A 117 -15.89 4.46 6.56
N GLY A 118 -16.78 5.13 5.82
CA GLY A 118 -16.67 6.56 5.51
C GLY A 118 -15.67 6.92 4.42
N LYS A 119 -14.99 5.93 3.79
CA LYS A 119 -14.06 6.19 2.69
C LYS A 119 -14.70 6.11 1.31
N ASN A 120 -15.91 5.56 1.19
CA ASN A 120 -16.64 5.39 -0.07
C ASN A 120 -15.78 4.64 -1.10
N LEU A 121 -15.32 3.45 -0.73
CA LEU A 121 -14.55 2.62 -1.64
C LEU A 121 -15.42 2.18 -2.82
N GLU A 122 -14.88 2.29 -4.03
CA GLU A 122 -15.49 1.75 -5.24
C GLU A 122 -15.29 0.22 -5.32
N LEU A 123 -14.19 -0.25 -4.73
CA LEU A 123 -13.88 -1.66 -4.64
C LEU A 123 -14.39 -2.24 -3.32
N ARG A 124 -15.21 -3.30 -3.42
CA ARG A 124 -15.75 -3.98 -2.24
C ARG A 124 -14.66 -4.70 -1.43
N PRO A 125 -14.86 -4.85 -0.12
CA PRO A 125 -14.05 -5.72 0.73
C PRO A 125 -14.00 -7.13 0.20
N GLY A 126 -12.88 -7.82 0.45
CA GLY A 126 -12.69 -9.14 -0.10
C GLY A 126 -11.34 -9.76 0.23
N PRO A 127 -11.13 -11.03 -0.17
CA PRO A 127 -9.90 -11.74 0.10
C PRO A 127 -8.69 -11.10 -0.61
N PRO A 128 -7.45 -11.46 -0.22
CA PRO A 128 -6.25 -11.08 -0.95
C PRO A 128 -6.37 -11.40 -2.45
N ARG A 129 -5.91 -10.46 -3.28
CA ARG A 129 -5.99 -10.53 -4.74
C ARG A 129 -4.72 -11.08 -5.37
N PHE A 130 -3.57 -10.94 -4.71
CA PHE A 130 -2.29 -11.44 -5.19
C PHE A 130 -2.34 -12.97 -5.25
N LYS A 131 -1.96 -13.53 -6.40
CA LYS A 131 -1.83 -14.96 -6.60
C LYS A 131 -0.36 -15.31 -6.52
N PHE A 132 0.01 -16.08 -5.50
CA PHE A 132 1.32 -16.73 -5.43
C PHE A 132 1.28 -17.89 -6.43
N VAL A 133 1.63 -17.60 -7.68
CA VAL A 133 1.82 -18.61 -8.73
C VAL A 133 3.10 -19.39 -8.44
#